data_AF-A0A848DEI2-F1
#
_entry.id   AF-A0A848DEI2-F1
#
_cell.length_a   1.000
_cell.length_b   1.000
_cell.length_c   1.000
_cell.angle_alpha   90.00
_cell.angle_beta   90.00
_cell.angle_gamma   90.00
#
_symmetry.space_group_name_H-M   'P 1'
#
loop_
_entity.id
_entity.type
_entity.pdbx_description
1 polymer ?
#
loop_
_entity_poly.entity_id
_entity_poly.type
_entity_poly.pdbx_seq_one_letter_code
_entity_poly.pdbx_strand_id
1 'polypeptide(L)'
;MAHYEPPVQSKRGQLFDAATVLVLIFATLFVTTFLGQEAETASAPAAPPARELAELEITATERDQFQKLIDSGATDLAGATAAVETNQAGSDKYDFSVAALLGTAALLAVYLAFVYRTSFREYREVIDEKFGPGEGGGSA
;
A
#
# COMPACT_ATOMS: atom_id res chain seq x y z
N MET A 1 -23.32 -38.67 20.82
CA MET A 1 -22.36 -37.57 20.59
C MET A 1 -23.16 -36.32 20.29
N ALA A 2 -23.02 -35.25 21.07
CA ALA A 2 -23.65 -33.98 20.75
C ALA A 2 -22.84 -33.33 19.62
N HIS A 3 -23.44 -33.21 18.44
CA HIS A 3 -22.83 -32.53 17.31
C HIS A 3 -22.74 -31.04 17.65
N TYR A 4 -21.55 -30.44 17.60
CA TYR A 4 -21.40 -29.01 17.82
C TYR A 4 -22.16 -28.26 16.74
N GLU A 5 -23.11 -27.43 17.16
CA GLU A 5 -23.86 -26.55 16.28
C GLU A 5 -23.28 -25.14 16.44
N PRO A 6 -22.67 -24.56 15.40
CA PRO A 6 -22.00 -23.28 15.52
C PRO A 6 -23.00 -22.16 15.84
N PRO A 7 -22.60 -21.19 16.68
CA PRO A 7 -23.47 -20.09 17.05
C PRO A 7 -23.78 -19.23 15.81
N VAL A 8 -25.05 -19.08 15.51
CA VAL A 8 -25.50 -18.27 14.37
C VAL A 8 -25.31 -16.78 14.73
N GLN A 9 -24.38 -16.10 14.05
CA GLN A 9 -24.12 -14.69 14.29
C GLN A 9 -25.34 -13.83 13.91
N SER A 10 -25.68 -12.86 14.76
CA SER A 10 -26.81 -11.96 14.46
C SER A 10 -26.51 -11.06 13.26
N LYS A 11 -27.49 -10.88 12.38
CA LYS A 11 -27.37 -10.00 11.19
C LYS A 11 -26.99 -8.55 11.55
N ARG A 12 -27.40 -8.09 12.74
CA ARG A 12 -27.06 -6.75 13.26
C ARG A 12 -25.58 -6.64 13.61
N GLY A 13 -25.03 -7.66 14.26
CA GLY A 13 -23.60 -7.71 14.60
C GLY A 13 -22.72 -7.74 13.34
N GLN A 14 -23.12 -8.55 12.35
CA GLN A 14 -22.42 -8.61 11.06
C GLN A 14 -22.43 -7.29 10.29
N LEU A 15 -23.57 -6.57 10.30
CA LEU A 15 -23.65 -5.26 9.65
C LEU A 15 -22.75 -4.21 10.33
N PHE A 16 -22.72 -4.21 11.67
CA PHE A 16 -21.86 -3.29 12.42
C PHE A 16 -20.36 -3.58 12.18
N ASP A 17 -19.98 -4.85 12.20
CA ASP A 17 -18.60 -5.29 11.92
C ASP A 17 -18.17 -4.87 10.50
N ALA A 18 -18.97 -5.20 9.48
CA ALA A 18 -18.68 -4.82 8.10
C ALA A 18 -18.61 -3.30 7.91
N ALA A 19 -19.53 -2.54 8.52
CA ALA A 19 -19.50 -1.08 8.47
C ALA A 19 -18.24 -0.51 9.16
N THR A 20 -17.84 -1.10 10.29
CA THR A 20 -16.63 -0.69 11.02
C THR A 20 -15.38 -0.93 10.17
N VAL A 21 -15.25 -2.13 9.58
CA VAL A 21 -14.13 -2.45 8.68
C VAL A 21 -14.13 -1.52 7.46
N LEU A 22 -15.29 -1.22 6.88
CA LEU A 22 -15.41 -0.28 5.76
C LEU A 22 -14.93 1.13 6.14
N VAL A 23 -15.33 1.63 7.32
CA VAL A 23 -14.88 2.92 7.83
C VAL A 23 -13.37 2.92 8.09
N LEU A 24 -12.83 1.84 8.65
CA LEU A 24 -11.38 1.72 8.89
C LEU A 24 -10.60 1.71 7.58
N ILE A 25 -11.05 0.98 6.56
CA ILE A 25 -10.43 1.00 5.23
C ILE A 25 -10.48 2.41 4.65
N PHE A 26 -11.65 3.06 4.69
CA PHE A 26 -11.81 4.43 4.20
C PHE A 26 -10.88 5.40 4.93
N ALA A 27 -10.83 5.33 6.27
CA ALA A 27 -9.94 6.14 7.09
C ALA A 27 -8.47 5.86 6.76
N THR A 28 -8.05 4.60 6.62
CA THR A 28 -6.67 4.26 6.26
C THR A 28 -6.30 4.82 4.89
N LEU A 29 -7.17 4.71 3.89
CA LEU A 29 -6.92 5.26 2.55
C LEU A 29 -6.85 6.80 2.56
N PHE A 30 -7.78 7.46 3.24
CA PHE A 30 -7.83 8.93 3.27
C PHE A 30 -6.74 9.53 4.16
N VAL A 31 -6.56 9.03 5.38
CA VAL A 31 -5.56 9.54 6.32
C VAL A 31 -4.15 9.42 5.74
N THR A 32 -3.79 8.27 5.16
CA THR A 32 -2.46 8.10 4.54
C THR A 32 -2.25 9.03 3.36
N THR A 33 -3.28 9.28 2.54
CA THR A 33 -3.21 10.21 1.41
C THR A 33 -3.03 11.65 1.87
N PHE A 34 -3.88 12.12 2.79
CA PHE A 34 -3.87 13.53 3.20
C PHE A 34 -2.69 13.89 4.11
N LEU A 35 -2.26 13.00 5.03
CA LEU A 35 -1.05 13.23 5.82
C LEU A 35 0.23 13.04 4.99
N GLY A 36 0.20 12.18 3.96
CA GLY A 36 1.33 11.97 3.05
C GLY A 36 1.63 13.18 2.17
N GLN A 37 0.60 13.90 1.70
CA GLN A 37 0.78 15.09 0.87
C GLN A 37 1.47 16.26 1.60
N GLU A 38 1.23 16.45 2.90
CA GLU A 38 1.89 17.52 3.67
C GLU A 38 3.40 17.27 3.85
N ALA A 39 3.84 16.00 3.81
CA ALA A 39 5.25 15.65 3.83
C ALA A 39 5.96 15.93 2.48
N GLU A 40 5.22 15.96 1.37
CA GLU A 40 5.73 16.26 0.03
C GLU A 40 5.69 17.76 -0.32
N THR A 41 5.13 18.62 0.52
CA THR A 41 5.19 20.09 0.37
C THR A 41 6.57 20.70 0.72
N ALA A 42 7.65 19.97 0.49
CA ALA A 42 8.95 20.62 0.29
C ALA A 42 8.79 21.57 -0.90
N SER A 43 9.17 22.84 -0.71
CA SER A 43 8.98 23.92 -1.68
C SER A 43 9.29 23.44 -3.10
N ALA A 44 8.26 23.38 -3.96
CA ALA A 44 8.49 23.15 -5.37
C ALA A 44 9.50 24.21 -5.83
N PRO A 45 10.67 23.81 -6.39
CA PRO A 45 11.61 24.78 -6.92
C PRO A 45 10.87 25.65 -7.95
N ALA A 46 11.26 26.93 -8.04
CA ALA A 46 10.71 27.83 -9.03
C ALA A 46 10.74 27.15 -10.40
N ALA A 47 9.62 27.22 -11.14
CA ALA A 47 9.51 26.57 -12.43
C ALA A 47 10.71 26.94 -13.31
N PRO A 48 11.39 25.96 -13.94
CA PRO A 48 12.55 26.23 -14.76
C PRO A 48 12.18 27.20 -15.89
N PRO A 49 13.11 28.07 -16.32
CA PRO A 49 12.85 28.97 -17.43
C PRO A 49 12.49 28.14 -18.68
N ALA A 50 11.46 28.57 -19.41
CA ALA A 50 11.04 27.89 -20.63
C ALA A 50 12.20 27.82 -21.63
N ARG A 51 12.56 26.61 -22.05
CA ARG A 51 13.56 26.34 -23.08
C ARG A 51 12.89 25.82 -24.35
N GLU A 52 13.48 26.12 -25.49
CA GLU A 52 13.03 25.58 -26.76
C GLU A 52 13.24 24.05 -26.78
N LEU A 53 12.31 23.30 -27.40
CA LEU A 53 12.40 21.83 -27.43
C LEU A 53 13.67 21.32 -28.17
N ALA A 54 14.30 22.17 -28.97
CA ALA A 54 15.57 21.89 -29.65
C ALA A 54 16.78 21.91 -28.69
N GLU A 55 16.67 22.63 -27.57
CA GLU A 55 17.73 22.77 -26.56
C GLU A 55 17.65 21.69 -25.48
N LEU A 56 16.55 20.94 -25.44
CA LEU A 56 16.34 19.83 -24.51
C LEU A 56 17.10 18.59 -25.01
N GLU A 57 17.74 17.88 -24.08
CA GLU A 57 18.45 16.61 -24.32
C GLU A 57 17.46 15.45 -24.48
N ILE A 58 16.61 15.55 -25.51
CA ILE A 58 15.56 14.58 -25.85
C ILE A 58 15.74 14.09 -27.29
N THR A 59 15.24 12.88 -27.55
CA THR A 59 15.26 12.28 -28.88
C THR A 59 14.36 13.05 -29.86
N ALA A 60 14.56 12.83 -31.16
CA ALA A 60 13.72 13.45 -32.19
C ALA A 60 12.23 13.07 -32.03
N THR A 61 11.94 11.81 -31.67
CA THR A 61 10.57 11.34 -31.47
C THR A 61 9.90 11.99 -30.26
N GLU A 62 10.62 12.14 -29.15
CA GLU A 62 10.10 12.83 -27.95
C GLU A 62 9.83 14.31 -28.24
N ARG A 63 10.71 14.95 -29.02
CA ARG A 63 10.51 16.34 -29.47
C ARG A 63 9.20 16.51 -30.25
N ASP A 64 8.94 15.61 -31.20
CA ASP A 64 7.70 15.63 -31.99
C ASP A 64 6.46 15.38 -31.12
N GLN A 65 6.58 14.56 -30.07
CA GLN A 65 5.50 14.31 -29.12
C GLN A 65 5.20 15.53 -28.25
N PHE A 66 6.23 16.18 -27.69
CA PHE A 66 6.06 17.41 -26.92
C PHE A 66 5.51 18.54 -27.79
N GLN A 67 5.96 18.65 -29.04
CA GLN A 67 5.41 19.64 -29.98
C GLN A 67 3.91 19.45 -30.18
N LYS A 68 3.45 18.21 -30.38
CA LYS A 68 1.99 17.91 -30.50
C LYS A 68 1.20 18.29 -29.26
N LEU A 69 1.76 18.08 -28.06
CA LEU A 69 1.10 18.44 -26.80
C LEU A 69 1.00 19.96 -26.62
N ILE A 70 2.02 20.71 -27.06
CA ILE A 70 2.01 22.16 -27.08
C ILE A 70 0.98 22.67 -28.09
N ASP A 71 0.97 22.10 -29.30
CA ASP A 71 0.02 22.47 -30.35
C ASP A 71 -1.44 22.17 -29.94
N SER A 72 -1.67 21.11 -29.15
CA SER A 72 -3.00 20.79 -28.61
C SER A 72 -3.39 21.63 -27.38
N GLY A 73 -2.49 22.47 -26.86
CA GLY A 73 -2.69 23.25 -25.64
C GLY A 73 -2.73 22.40 -24.37
N ALA A 74 -2.24 21.16 -24.40
CA ALA A 74 -2.19 20.27 -23.25
C ALA A 74 -1.01 20.58 -22.31
N THR A 75 0.02 21.26 -22.83
CA THR A 75 1.18 21.74 -22.07
C THR A 75 1.77 22.97 -22.76
N ASP A 76 2.72 23.65 -22.12
CA ASP A 76 3.51 24.75 -22.67
C ASP A 76 5.01 24.42 -22.64
N LEU A 77 5.86 25.33 -23.14
CA LEU A 77 7.31 25.13 -23.13
C LEU A 77 7.88 24.98 -21.72
N ALA A 78 7.31 25.68 -20.73
CA ALA A 78 7.73 25.57 -19.34
C ALA A 78 7.40 24.20 -18.76
N GLY A 79 6.19 23.70 -19.00
CA GLY A 79 5.73 22.37 -18.60
C GLY A 79 6.52 21.25 -19.28
N ALA A 80 6.83 21.39 -20.57
CA ALA A 80 7.70 20.45 -21.29
C ALA A 80 9.13 20.45 -20.73
N THR A 81 9.70 21.63 -20.45
CA THR A 81 11.03 21.78 -19.84
C THR A 81 11.07 21.11 -18.46
N ALA A 82 10.08 21.39 -17.61
CA ALA A 82 9.96 20.79 -16.29
C ALA A 82 9.79 19.27 -16.34
N ALA A 83 9.01 18.75 -17.30
CA ALA A 83 8.83 17.31 -17.49
C ALA A 83 10.15 16.63 -17.87
N VAL A 84 10.93 17.23 -18.77
CA VAL A 84 12.23 16.67 -19.18
C VAL A 84 13.23 16.70 -18.02
N GLU A 85 13.38 17.83 -17.33
CA GLU A 85 14.30 17.95 -16.18
C GLU A 85 13.91 16.98 -15.03
N THR A 86 12.62 16.86 -14.74
CA THR A 86 12.09 15.92 -13.75
C THR A 86 12.35 14.46 -14.12
N ASN A 87 12.56 14.14 -15.40
CA ASN A 87 12.82 12.77 -15.87
C ASN A 87 14.26 12.51 -16.32
N GLN A 88 15.14 13.52 -16.33
CA GLN A 88 16.57 13.31 -16.63
C GLN A 88 17.22 12.34 -15.63
N ALA A 89 18.14 11.51 -16.11
CA ALA A 89 18.90 10.61 -15.26
C ALA A 89 19.81 11.43 -14.31
N GLY A 90 19.62 11.25 -13.00
CA GLY A 90 20.45 11.88 -11.97
C GLY A 90 20.76 10.87 -10.87
N SER A 91 21.97 10.96 -10.29
CA SER A 91 22.42 10.09 -9.20
C SER A 91 21.57 10.22 -7.93
N ASP A 92 20.90 11.36 -7.77
CA ASP A 92 20.25 11.75 -6.52
C ASP A 92 18.73 11.55 -6.57
N LYS A 93 18.19 10.95 -7.64
CA LYS A 93 16.74 10.76 -7.82
C LYS A 93 16.12 9.68 -6.93
N TYR A 94 16.93 8.76 -6.44
CA TYR A 94 16.49 7.64 -5.63
C TYR A 94 17.26 7.61 -4.32
N ASP A 95 16.86 8.46 -3.38
CA ASP A 95 17.36 8.36 -2.00
C ASP A 95 16.68 7.16 -1.32
N PHE A 96 17.48 6.15 -0.97
CA PHE A 96 17.01 4.92 -0.37
C PHE A 96 17.23 4.93 1.13
N SER A 97 16.14 5.06 1.89
CA SER A 97 16.21 4.95 3.34
C SER A 97 16.34 3.48 3.77
N VAL A 98 17.58 3.06 4.03
CA VAL A 98 17.88 1.75 4.62
C VAL A 98 17.16 1.58 5.97
N ALA A 99 17.00 2.65 6.73
CA ALA A 99 16.26 2.64 7.99
C ALA A 99 14.77 2.31 7.78
N ALA A 100 14.13 2.93 6.76
CA ALA A 100 12.74 2.62 6.42
C ALA A 100 12.60 1.16 5.96
N LEU A 101 13.53 0.66 5.12
CA LEU A 101 13.55 -0.74 4.69
C LEU A 101 13.60 -1.70 5.89
N LEU A 102 14.55 -1.49 6.81
CA LEU A 102 14.71 -2.32 8.00
C LEU A 102 13.49 -2.21 8.92
N GLY A 103 12.90 -1.02 9.05
CA GLY A 103 11.67 -0.81 9.80
C GLY A 103 10.51 -1.64 9.25
N THR A 104 10.28 -1.61 7.94
CA THR A 104 9.25 -2.42 7.28
C THR A 104 9.53 -3.91 7.45
N ALA A 105 10.79 -4.36 7.25
CA ALA A 105 11.16 -5.75 7.44
C ALA A 105 10.90 -6.24 8.87
N ALA A 106 11.23 -5.42 9.88
CA ALA A 106 10.97 -5.72 11.28
C ALA A 106 9.46 -5.79 11.59
N LEU A 107 8.67 -4.85 11.07
CA LEU A 107 7.20 -4.86 11.22
C LEU A 107 6.59 -6.16 10.68
N LEU A 108 7.00 -6.58 9.48
CA LEU A 108 6.55 -7.83 8.87
C LEU A 108 6.98 -9.05 9.68
N ALA A 109 8.21 -9.07 10.19
CA ALA A 109 8.71 -10.15 11.04
C ALA A 109 7.91 -10.27 12.35
N VAL A 110 7.61 -9.15 13.00
CA VAL A 110 6.77 -9.11 14.22
C VAL A 110 5.37 -9.62 13.94
N TYR A 111 4.73 -9.14 12.87
CA TYR A 111 3.41 -9.59 12.46
C TYR A 111 3.40 -11.11 12.19
N LEU A 112 4.38 -11.60 11.43
CA LEU A 112 4.49 -13.02 11.11
C LEU A 112 4.72 -13.88 12.37
N ALA A 113 5.58 -13.45 13.29
CA ALA A 113 5.79 -14.13 14.56
C ALA A 113 4.51 -14.19 15.41
N PHE A 114 3.73 -13.09 15.43
CA PHE A 114 2.43 -13.03 16.11
C PHE A 114 1.42 -14.00 15.49
N VAL A 115 1.31 -14.02 14.16
CA VAL A 115 0.42 -14.95 13.43
C VAL A 115 0.80 -16.39 13.76
N TYR A 116 2.08 -16.76 13.63
CA TYR A 116 2.53 -18.12 13.94
C TYR A 116 2.18 -18.52 15.37
N ARG A 117 2.49 -17.67 16.36
CA ARG A 117 2.19 -17.94 17.77
C ARG A 117 0.69 -18.15 18.00
N THR A 118 -0.14 -17.31 17.42
CA THR A 118 -1.60 -17.38 17.59
C THR A 118 -2.17 -18.61 16.89
N SER A 119 -1.71 -18.90 15.67
CA SER A 119 -2.12 -20.07 14.90
C SER A 119 -1.83 -21.38 15.64
N PHE A 120 -0.65 -21.53 16.27
CA PHE A 120 -0.36 -22.76 17.04
C PHE A 120 -1.35 -23.02 18.18
N ARG A 121 -1.97 -21.97 18.76
CA ARG A 121 -2.98 -22.13 19.81
C ARG A 121 -4.27 -22.70 19.24
N GLU A 122 -4.76 -22.10 18.16
CA GLU A 122 -6.01 -22.50 17.51
C GLU A 122 -5.90 -23.87 16.83
N TYR A 123 -4.78 -24.17 16.17
CA TYR A 123 -4.55 -25.49 15.58
C TYR A 123 -4.57 -26.61 16.62
N ARG A 124 -4.01 -26.39 17.83
CA ARG A 124 -4.05 -27.40 18.90
C ARG A 124 -5.46 -27.58 19.43
N GLU A 125 -6.22 -26.50 19.60
CA GLU A 125 -7.61 -26.55 20.04
C GLU A 125 -8.49 -27.35 19.04
N VAL A 126 -8.30 -27.13 17.74
CA VAL A 126 -9.00 -27.91 16.69
C VAL A 126 -8.57 -29.38 16.68
N ILE A 127 -7.28 -29.68 16.88
CA ILE A 127 -6.79 -31.06 16.95
C ILE A 127 -7.35 -31.78 18.18
N ASP A 128 -7.38 -31.13 19.33
CA ASP A 128 -7.95 -31.70 20.55
C ASP A 128 -9.46 -31.91 20.41
N GLU A 129 -10.18 -31.03 19.70
CA GLU A 129 -11.61 -31.20 19.41
C GLU A 129 -11.88 -32.36 18.44
N LYS A 130 -11.09 -32.51 17.38
CA LYS A 130 -11.32 -33.52 16.33
C LYS A 130 -10.67 -34.88 16.62
N PHE A 131 -9.61 -34.91 17.43
CA PHE A 131 -8.73 -36.07 17.61
C PHE A 131 -8.28 -36.31 19.06
N GLY A 132 -8.75 -35.51 20.03
CA GLY A 132 -8.46 -35.73 21.45
C GLY A 132 -8.98 -37.08 21.97
N PRO A 133 -8.48 -37.57 23.12
CA PRO A 133 -8.88 -38.87 23.66
C PRO A 133 -10.37 -38.86 23.98
N GLY A 134 -11.15 -39.56 23.15
CA GLY A 134 -12.57 -39.73 23.38
C GLY A 134 -12.81 -40.37 24.75
N GLU A 135 -13.58 -39.70 25.59
CA GLU A 135 -14.17 -40.30 26.80
C GLU A 135 -15.05 -41.49 26.36
N GLY A 136 -14.43 -42.66 26.25
CA GLY A 136 -15.04 -43.88 25.75
C GLY A 136 -14.22 -45.14 26.08
N GLY A 137 -13.31 -45.05 27.05
CA GLY A 137 -12.71 -46.23 27.68
C GLY A 137 -13.77 -46.94 28.53
N GLY A 138 -14.46 -47.89 27.91
CA GLY A 138 -15.48 -48.71 28.53
C GLY A 138 -14.97 -49.45 29.77
N SER A 139 -15.71 -49.30 30.86
CA SER A 139 -15.90 -50.38 31.83
C SER A 139 -16.54 -51.58 31.13
N ALA A 140 -15.76 -52.65 30.96
CA ALA A 140 -16.22 -54.03 30.85
C ALA A 140 -15.14 -54.94 31.45
#